data_AF-A0A2N3PS71-F1
#
_entry.id   AF-A0A2N3PS71-F1
#
_cell.length_a   1.000
_cell.length_b   1.000
_cell.length_c   1.000
_cell.angle_alpha   90.00
_cell.angle_beta   90.00
_cell.angle_gamma   90.00
#
_symmetry.space_group_name_H-M   'P 1'
#
loop_
_entity.id
_entity.type
_entity.pdbx_description
1 polymer ?
#
loop_
_entity_poly.entity_id
_entity_poly.type
_entity_poly.pdbx_seq_one_letter_code
_entity_poly.pdbx_strand_id
1 'polypeptide(L)'
;MMKQSFILVAVASGFVFAAGSAFAADAAAGKATFEQSCASCHELVDWKGKSEADMSTMIKDVVAGKVKHKKAIKLEDAEIANVSAFVAANAK
;
A
#
# COMPACT_ATOMS: atom_id res chain seq x y z
N MET A 1 -14.33 11.53 64.55
CA MET A 1 -12.87 11.54 64.73
C MET A 1 -12.21 11.00 63.46
N MET A 2 -11.30 11.80 62.88
CA MET A 2 -10.15 11.48 62.01
C MET A 2 -10.42 10.70 60.70
N LYS A 3 -10.36 11.36 59.53
CA LYS A 3 -9.17 11.82 58.76
C LYS A 3 -8.62 10.69 57.87
N GLN A 4 -8.76 10.82 56.55
CA GLN A 4 -7.65 11.17 55.64
C GLN A 4 -7.97 10.81 54.18
N SER A 5 -7.94 11.85 53.35
CA SER A 5 -7.85 11.80 51.90
C SER A 5 -6.61 11.04 51.44
N PHE A 6 -6.75 10.23 50.40
CA PHE A 6 -5.68 9.99 49.43
C PHE A 6 -6.26 10.09 48.02
N ILE A 7 -6.08 11.28 47.45
CA ILE A 7 -6.14 11.53 46.02
C ILE A 7 -4.99 10.75 45.39
N LEU A 8 -5.29 9.81 44.49
CA LEU A 8 -4.35 9.30 43.51
C LEU A 8 -4.92 9.59 42.12
N VAL A 9 -4.56 10.76 41.61
CA VAL A 9 -4.63 11.07 40.18
C VAL A 9 -3.58 10.22 39.49
N ALA A 10 -4.00 9.08 38.95
CA ALA A 10 -3.20 8.35 37.97
C ALA A 10 -3.43 9.01 36.61
N VAL A 11 -2.51 9.91 36.22
CA VAL A 11 -2.41 10.38 34.84
C VAL A 11 -1.94 9.19 34.00
N ALA A 12 -2.88 8.42 33.47
CA ALA A 12 -2.60 7.48 32.40
C ALA A 12 -2.45 8.29 31.10
N SER A 13 -1.23 8.76 30.86
CA SER A 13 -0.78 9.23 29.55
C SER A 13 -0.84 8.07 28.57
N GLY A 14 -2.04 7.81 28.05
CA GLY A 14 -2.25 6.91 26.92
C GLY A 14 -1.68 7.56 25.68
N PHE A 15 -0.39 7.31 25.43
CA PHE A 15 0.24 7.58 24.16
C PHE A 15 -0.42 6.66 23.13
N VAL A 16 -1.50 7.14 22.51
CA VAL A 16 -2.11 6.48 21.36
C VAL A 16 -1.12 6.66 20.22
N PHE A 17 -0.23 5.68 20.05
CA PHE A 17 0.44 5.43 18.79
C PHE A 17 -0.66 5.11 17.77
N ALA A 18 -1.17 6.14 17.09
CA ALA A 18 -1.81 5.97 15.80
C ALA A 18 -0.71 5.59 14.79
N ALA A 19 -0.15 4.39 14.95
CA ALA A 19 0.66 3.77 13.93
C ALA A 19 -0.30 3.38 12.81
N GLY A 20 -0.45 4.27 11.82
CA GLY A 20 -0.97 3.87 10.52
C GLY A 20 -0.18 2.64 10.09
N SER A 21 -0.88 1.53 9.93
CA SER A 21 -0.28 0.25 9.57
C SER A 21 0.33 0.40 8.18
N ALA A 22 1.62 0.70 8.12
CA ALA A 22 2.40 0.53 6.92
C ALA A 22 2.48 -0.98 6.69
N PHE A 23 1.50 -1.53 5.97
CA PHE A 23 1.57 -2.91 5.52
C PHE A 23 2.81 -3.03 4.62
N ALA A 24 3.75 -3.88 5.03
CA ALA A 24 4.86 -4.24 4.17
C ALA A 24 4.28 -4.91 2.91
N ALA A 25 4.73 -4.47 1.74
CA ALA A 25 4.26 -5.05 0.48
C ALA A 25 4.67 -6.52 0.37
N ASP A 26 3.75 -7.36 -0.10
CA ASP A 26 3.97 -8.77 -0.37
C ASP A 26 4.30 -8.95 -1.86
N ALA A 27 5.56 -9.22 -2.16
CA ALA A 27 6.04 -9.41 -3.53
C ALA A 27 5.45 -10.66 -4.22
N ALA A 28 5.11 -11.72 -3.46
CA ALA A 28 4.49 -12.92 -4.02
C ALA A 28 3.03 -12.64 -4.41
N ALA A 29 2.29 -11.95 -3.55
CA ALA A 29 0.96 -11.44 -3.91
C ALA A 29 1.03 -10.47 -5.10
N GLY A 30 2.05 -9.61 -5.14
CA GLY A 30 2.29 -8.68 -6.25
C GLY A 30 2.52 -9.38 -7.58
N LYS A 31 3.29 -10.48 -7.58
CA LYS A 31 3.47 -11.33 -8.76
C LYS A 31 2.14 -11.92 -9.24
N ALA A 32 1.30 -12.41 -8.34
CA ALA A 32 -0.01 -12.96 -8.70
C ALA A 32 -0.92 -11.89 -9.32
N THR A 33 -0.99 -10.70 -8.72
CA THR A 33 -1.74 -9.55 -9.27
C THR A 33 -1.21 -9.17 -10.67
N PHE A 34 0.12 -9.14 -10.84
CA PHE A 34 0.75 -8.86 -12.13
C PHE A 34 0.33 -9.87 -13.20
N GLU A 35 0.46 -11.16 -12.92
CA GLU A 35 0.13 -12.25 -13.86
C GLU A 35 -1.35 -12.24 -14.25
N GLN A 36 -2.23 -11.94 -13.30
CA GLN A 36 -3.68 -11.93 -13.53
C GLN A 36 -4.15 -10.68 -14.29
N SER A 37 -3.61 -9.51 -13.95
CA SER A 37 -4.21 -8.22 -14.36
C SER A 37 -3.37 -7.44 -15.38
N CYS A 38 -2.06 -7.67 -15.42
CA CYS A 38 -1.12 -6.84 -16.17
C CYS A 38 -0.46 -7.62 -17.32
N ALA A 39 -0.03 -8.86 -17.06
CA ALA A 39 0.82 -9.66 -17.95
C ALA A 39 0.18 -10.00 -19.31
N SER A 40 -1.16 -9.93 -19.44
CA SER A 40 -1.83 -10.14 -20.73
C SER A 40 -1.55 -9.04 -21.76
N CYS A 41 -1.08 -7.87 -21.33
CA CYS A 41 -0.83 -6.71 -22.19
C CYS A 41 0.55 -6.08 -21.98
N HIS A 42 1.16 -6.26 -20.82
CA HIS A 42 2.38 -5.58 -20.42
C HIS A 42 3.45 -6.58 -19.99
N GLU A 43 4.69 -6.25 -20.30
CA GLU A 43 5.88 -6.96 -19.82
C GLU A 43 6.58 -6.14 -18.75
N LEU A 44 7.33 -6.80 -17.85
CA LEU A 44 8.04 -6.09 -16.78
C LEU A 44 8.98 -4.99 -17.31
N VAL A 45 9.53 -5.16 -18.51
CA VAL A 45 10.41 -4.18 -19.16
C VAL A 45 9.69 -2.85 -19.48
N ASP A 46 8.36 -2.85 -19.61
CA ASP A 46 7.56 -1.64 -19.87
C ASP A 46 7.72 -0.59 -18.76
N TRP A 47 8.12 -1.03 -17.56
CA TRP A 47 8.33 -0.16 -16.40
C TRP A 47 9.78 -0.06 -15.97
N LYS A 48 10.73 -0.43 -16.83
CA LYS A 48 12.16 -0.27 -16.54
C LYS A 48 12.47 1.17 -16.15
N GLY A 49 13.12 1.32 -14.99
CA GLY A 49 13.51 2.63 -14.45
C GLY A 49 12.38 3.41 -13.76
N LYS A 50 11.18 2.84 -13.62
CA LYS A 50 10.13 3.42 -12.75
C LYS A 50 10.38 3.04 -11.30
N SER A 51 10.18 3.99 -10.39
CA SER A 51 10.18 3.69 -8.96
C SER A 51 8.87 3.00 -8.55
N GLU A 52 8.89 2.33 -7.39
CA GLU A 52 7.67 1.77 -6.79
C GLU A 52 6.60 2.84 -6.55
N ALA A 53 7.00 4.05 -6.11
CA ALA A 53 6.10 5.16 -5.86
C ALA A 53 5.46 5.68 -7.16
N ASP A 54 6.25 5.79 -8.24
CA ASP A 54 5.72 6.14 -9.56
C ASP A 54 4.73 5.07 -10.03
N MET A 55 5.05 3.79 -9.79
CA MET A 55 4.16 2.69 -10.14
C MET A 55 2.84 2.73 -9.40
N SER A 56 2.88 2.88 -8.09
CA SER A 56 1.68 3.00 -7.27
C SER A 56 0.80 4.16 -7.73
N THR A 57 1.41 5.31 -8.04
CA THR A 57 0.69 6.50 -8.51
C THR A 57 0.02 6.26 -9.87
N MET A 58 0.75 5.72 -10.84
CA MET A 58 0.19 5.43 -12.17
C MET A 58 -0.95 4.41 -12.10
N ILE A 59 -0.80 3.35 -11.30
CA ILE A 59 -1.85 2.32 -11.14
C ILE A 59 -3.08 2.93 -10.47
N LYS A 60 -2.90 3.77 -9.44
CA LYS A 60 -4.02 4.50 -8.81
C LYS A 60 -4.75 5.40 -9.79
N ASP A 61 -4.04 6.07 -10.68
CA ASP A 61 -4.67 6.91 -11.70
C ASP A 61 -5.43 6.09 -12.75
N VAL A 62 -4.97 4.88 -13.07
CA VAL A 62 -5.72 3.94 -13.92
C VAL A 62 -6.97 3.42 -13.21
N VAL A 63 -6.85 2.97 -11.96
CA VAL A 63 -7.99 2.47 -11.14
C VAL A 63 -9.03 3.57 -10.92
N ALA A 64 -8.59 4.82 -10.71
CA ALA A 64 -9.45 5.99 -10.58
C ALA A 64 -10.01 6.50 -11.91
N GLY A 65 -9.63 5.91 -13.05
CA GLY A 65 -10.10 6.31 -14.38
C GLY A 65 -9.58 7.66 -14.88
N LYS A 66 -8.52 8.20 -14.27
CA LYS A 66 -7.88 9.46 -14.71
C LYS A 66 -7.08 9.28 -16.00
N VAL A 67 -6.63 8.05 -16.27
CA VAL A 67 -5.92 7.67 -17.49
C VAL A 67 -6.78 6.68 -18.28
N LYS A 68 -6.92 6.90 -19.59
CA LYS A 68 -7.59 5.94 -20.48
C LYS A 68 -6.72 4.68 -20.58
N HIS A 69 -7.20 3.59 -20.00
CA HIS A 69 -6.58 2.28 -20.08
C HIS A 69 -7.47 1.31 -20.86
N LYS A 70 -6.89 0.38 -21.62
CA LYS A 70 -7.63 -0.51 -22.54
C LYS A 70 -8.69 -1.35 -21.83
N LYS A 71 -8.43 -1.73 -20.58
CA LYS A 71 -9.35 -2.47 -19.71
C LYS A 71 -9.51 -1.72 -18.39
N ALA A 72 -10.73 -1.61 -17.88
CA ALA A 72 -10.92 -1.18 -16.50
C ALA A 72 -10.29 -2.21 -15.56
N ILE A 73 -9.44 -1.75 -14.65
CA ILE A 73 -8.89 -2.57 -13.57
C ILE A 73 -9.43 -2.04 -12.25
N LYS A 74 -9.68 -2.95 -11.31
CA LYS A 74 -10.07 -2.63 -9.94
C LYS A 74 -9.05 -3.33 -9.05
N LEU A 75 -8.30 -2.54 -8.29
CA LEU A 75 -7.32 -3.03 -7.34
C LEU A 75 -7.50 -2.20 -6.07
N GLU A 76 -7.45 -2.87 -4.92
CA GLU A 76 -7.42 -2.24 -3.62
C GLU A 76 -6.00 -1.72 -3.30
N ASP A 77 -5.88 -0.81 -2.33
CA ASP A 77 -4.59 -0.17 -2.00
C ASP A 77 -3.47 -1.17 -1.69
N ALA A 78 -3.80 -2.29 -1.03
CA ALA A 78 -2.83 -3.35 -0.75
C ALA A 78 -2.36 -4.08 -2.02
N GLU A 79 -3.25 -4.35 -2.96
CA GLU A 79 -2.91 -5.00 -4.24
C GLU A 79 -2.04 -4.07 -5.09
N ILE A 80 -2.35 -2.77 -5.08
CA ILE A 80 -1.54 -1.75 -5.76
C ILE A 80 -0.12 -1.69 -5.16
N ALA A 81 0.00 -1.67 -3.83
CA ALA A 81 1.31 -1.68 -3.17
C ALA A 81 2.10 -2.95 -3.54
N ASN A 82 1.47 -4.12 -3.43
CA ASN A 82 2.09 -5.41 -3.73
C ASN A 82 2.60 -5.49 -5.16
N VAL A 83 1.75 -5.15 -6.15
CA VAL A 83 2.16 -5.22 -7.57
C VAL A 83 3.21 -4.16 -7.91
N SER A 84 3.15 -2.98 -7.29
CA SER A 84 4.15 -1.93 -7.52
C SER A 84 5.52 -2.35 -7.00
N ALA A 85 5.59 -2.94 -5.81
CA ALA A 85 6.82 -3.47 -5.22
C ALA A 85 7.39 -4.61 -6.08
N PHE A 86 6.53 -5.53 -6.54
CA PHE A 86 6.92 -6.61 -7.43
C PHE A 86 7.50 -6.07 -8.75
N VAL A 87 6.81 -5.15 -9.42
CA VAL A 87 7.27 -4.58 -10.70
C VAL A 87 8.59 -3.83 -10.51
N ALA A 88 8.70 -2.96 -9.50
CA ALA A 88 9.92 -2.19 -9.25
C ALA A 88 11.14 -3.07 -8.96
N ALA A 89 10.95 -4.20 -8.27
CA ALA A 89 12.04 -5.15 -7.97
C ALA A 89 12.49 -5.96 -9.20
N ASN A 90 11.61 -6.14 -10.21
CA ASN A 90 11.82 -7.08 -11.31
C ASN A 90 11.89 -6.44 -12.71
N ALA A 91 11.53 -5.16 -12.86
CA ALA A 91 11.66 -4.41 -14.10
C ALA A 91 13.13 -4.07 -14.40
N LYS A 92 13.82 -4.92 -15.18
CA LYS A 92 15.24 -4.79 -15.52
C LYS A 92 15.48 -4.72 -17.03
#